data_AF-A0A819JWV2-F1
#
_entry.id   AF-A0A819JWV2-F1
#
_cell.length_a   1.000
_cell.length_b   1.000
_cell.length_c   1.000
_cell.angle_alpha   90.00
_cell.angle_beta   90.00
_cell.angle_gamma   90.00
#
_symmetry.space_group_name_H-M   'P 1'
#
loop_
_entity.id
_entity.type
_entity.pdbx_description
1 polymer ?
#
loop_
_entity_poly.entity_id
_entity_poly.type
_entity_poly.pdbx_seq_one_letter_code
_entity_poly.pdbx_strand_id
1 'polypeptide(L)'
;MVNVKRTGHRLKFLRSYYTSIYPSLLKYRWYIFLLLFLIFLTRLQYIDIVSPLKLPFVLINAVYSRLSNLIHTQEEITTTPVPEVVINVKHRIIPYKLALRADDRPFVEPDHAQDKLLKDLQLYETCKRDPSTIVVDVGAHLGDFGLYAAACGCTVYMFEPRPHRVTLLRSSIQHNSFPTSRVHLFHKSVSDCPSNSTVNYPVGDIAPGVMDDNPIVVETIRLDDVAWSASTIFILKIDAEGSESKVIDSAKKLFAKKRIRHLIFNFYPWGTTEVSQ
;
A
#
# COMPACT_ATOMS: atom_id res chain seq x y z
N MET A 1 -18.82 22.29 31.85
CA MET A 1 -17.75 23.31 31.80
C MET A 1 -16.42 22.64 32.12
N VAL A 2 -15.60 22.37 31.11
CA VAL A 2 -14.16 22.13 31.28
C VAL A 2 -13.47 22.91 30.17
N ASN A 3 -12.63 23.84 30.59
CA ASN A 3 -12.02 24.90 29.80
C ASN A 3 -10.59 24.45 29.46
N VAL A 4 -10.29 24.18 28.19
CA VAL A 4 -8.93 23.83 27.75
C VAL A 4 -8.30 25.05 27.09
N LYS A 5 -7.36 25.65 27.81
CA LYS A 5 -6.44 26.70 27.32
C LYS A 5 -5.64 26.17 26.13
N ARG A 6 -5.86 26.73 24.94
CA ARG A 6 -4.94 26.60 23.79
C ARG A 6 -3.78 27.58 23.98
N THR A 7 -2.62 27.07 24.38
CA THR A 7 -1.36 27.83 24.36
C THR A 7 -0.38 27.18 23.37
N GLY A 8 -0.01 27.93 22.32
CA GLY A 8 1.41 28.25 22.11
C GLY A 8 2.30 27.39 21.19
N HIS A 9 1.83 26.35 20.51
CA HIS A 9 2.74 25.52 19.68
C HIS A 9 2.61 25.62 18.16
N ARG A 10 1.74 26.49 17.62
CA ARG A 10 1.62 26.71 16.16
C ARG A 10 2.58 27.75 15.57
N LEU A 11 3.24 28.59 16.37
CA LEU A 11 4.12 29.65 15.83
C LEU A 11 5.59 29.25 15.63
N LYS A 12 6.08 28.14 16.22
CA LYS A 12 7.47 27.71 15.98
C LYS A 12 7.65 26.92 14.68
N PHE A 13 6.60 26.30 14.15
CA PHE A 13 6.67 25.48 12.94
C PHE A 13 6.69 26.31 11.64
N LEU A 14 6.02 27.47 11.64
CA LEU A 14 6.02 28.38 10.48
C LEU A 14 7.39 29.03 10.24
N ARG A 15 8.26 29.12 11.26
CA ARG A 15 9.57 29.76 11.11
C ARG A 15 10.61 28.86 10.42
N SER A 16 10.51 27.53 10.59
CA SER A 16 11.44 26.56 9.98
C SER A 16 11.08 26.20 8.54
N TYR A 17 9.79 26.23 8.20
CA TYR A 17 9.32 25.97 6.83
C TYR A 17 9.63 27.14 5.88
N TYR A 18 9.60 28.37 6.40
CA TYR A 18 9.93 29.57 5.62
C TYR A 18 11.43 29.69 5.32
N THR A 19 12.32 29.22 6.19
CA THR A 19 13.78 29.39 6.01
C THR A 19 14.41 28.48 4.95
N SER A 20 13.79 27.35 4.59
CA SER A 20 14.34 26.40 3.61
C SER A 20 13.91 26.65 2.17
N ILE A 21 12.75 27.31 1.94
CA ILE A 21 12.18 27.54 0.60
C ILE A 21 12.41 28.99 0.15
N TYR A 22 12.76 29.90 1.07
CA TYR A 22 12.96 31.32 0.74
C TYR A 22 14.10 31.62 -0.26
N PRO A 23 15.28 30.97 -0.21
CA PRO A 23 16.39 31.33 -1.12
C PRO A 23 16.10 30.97 -2.59
N SER A 24 15.39 29.86 -2.84
CA SER A 24 15.07 29.38 -4.19
C SER A 24 13.93 30.17 -4.83
N LEU A 25 12.92 30.57 -4.07
CA LEU A 25 11.84 31.44 -4.55
C LEU A 25 12.31 32.88 -4.83
N LEU A 26 13.31 33.38 -4.10
CA LEU A 26 13.86 34.73 -4.29
C LEU A 26 14.42 34.95 -5.70
N LYS A 27 15.02 33.90 -6.29
CA LYS A 27 15.61 33.94 -7.64
C LYS A 27 14.56 34.13 -8.74
N TYR A 28 13.31 33.75 -8.48
CA TYR A 28 12.20 33.82 -9.44
C TYR A 28 11.15 34.87 -9.07
N ARG A 29 11.38 35.70 -8.04
CA ARG A 29 10.42 36.71 -7.58
C ARG A 29 9.93 37.63 -8.68
N TRP A 30 10.80 38.02 -9.61
CA TRP A 30 10.41 38.84 -10.76
C TRP A 30 9.52 38.10 -11.76
N TYR A 31 9.72 36.80 -11.98
CA TYR A 31 8.89 35.98 -12.87
C TYR A 31 7.52 35.70 -12.26
N ILE A 32 7.46 35.42 -10.95
CA ILE A 32 6.21 35.23 -10.22
C ILE A 32 5.42 36.55 -10.19
N PHE A 33 6.08 37.69 -9.98
CA PHE A 33 5.44 39.00 -10.01
C PHE A 33 4.92 39.34 -11.41
N LEU A 34 5.69 39.05 -12.47
CA LEU A 34 5.27 39.24 -13.85
C LEU A 34 4.06 38.35 -14.21
N LEU A 35 4.05 37.08 -13.77
CA LEU A 35 2.95 36.15 -14.00
C LEU A 35 1.67 36.60 -13.29
N LEU A 36 1.77 36.99 -12.01
CA LEU A 36 0.64 37.51 -11.24
C LEU A 36 0.13 38.85 -11.80
N PHE A 37 1.03 39.70 -12.31
CA PHE A 37 0.67 40.95 -12.98
C PHE A 37 -0.06 40.69 -14.32
N LEU A 38 0.37 39.71 -15.11
CA LEU A 38 -0.33 39.30 -16.33
C LEU A 38 -1.71 38.67 -16.04
N ILE A 39 -1.83 37.88 -14.98
CA ILE A 39 -3.12 37.34 -14.50
C ILE A 39 -4.04 38.46 -13.98
N PHE A 40 -3.48 39.47 -13.33
CA PHE A 40 -4.21 40.65 -12.87
C PHE A 40 -4.71 41.50 -14.05
N LEU A 41 -3.87 41.72 -15.08
CA LEU A 41 -4.25 42.44 -16.30
C LEU A 41 -5.32 41.69 -17.11
N THR A 42 -5.29 40.35 -17.15
CA THR A 42 -6.32 39.55 -17.82
C THR A 42 -7.63 39.48 -17.05
N ARG A 43 -7.62 39.62 -15.72
CA ARG A 43 -8.84 39.76 -14.91
C ARG A 43 -9.44 41.17 -14.91
N LEU A 44 -8.74 42.16 -15.45
CA LEU A 44 -9.18 43.57 -15.51
C LEU A 44 -9.81 43.99 -16.85
N GLN A 45 -10.16 43.05 -17.74
CA GLN A 45 -10.89 43.40 -18.98
C GLN A 45 -12.36 43.76 -18.70
N TYR A 46 -12.58 44.98 -18.18
CA TYR A 46 -13.40 45.95 -18.88
C TYR A 46 -12.41 46.84 -19.65
N ILE A 47 -12.29 46.61 -20.95
CA ILE A 47 -11.96 47.56 -22.02
C ILE A 47 -11.58 46.72 -23.25
N ASP A 48 -12.50 46.68 -24.20
CA ASP A 48 -12.27 46.31 -25.59
C ASP A 48 -11.26 47.26 -26.23
N ILE A 49 -10.08 46.75 -26.60
CA ILE A 49 -9.29 47.32 -27.70
C ILE A 49 -8.76 46.19 -28.57
N VAL A 50 -9.23 46.20 -29.81
CA VAL A 50 -8.77 45.40 -30.95
C VAL A 50 -7.40 45.88 -31.43
N SER A 51 -6.40 45.00 -31.49
CA SER A 51 -5.42 44.80 -32.59
C SER A 51 -4.12 44.11 -32.10
N PRO A 52 -3.43 43.34 -32.98
CA PRO A 52 -2.65 42.17 -32.55
C PRO A 52 -1.18 42.51 -32.30
N LEU A 53 -0.79 42.69 -31.04
CA LEU A 53 0.60 42.51 -30.66
C LEU A 53 0.89 41.01 -30.58
N LYS A 54 1.29 40.44 -31.72
CA LYS A 54 2.11 39.23 -31.79
C LYS A 54 3.48 39.50 -31.14
N LEU A 55 3.53 39.66 -29.83
CA LEU A 55 4.74 39.45 -29.04
C LEU A 55 4.52 38.23 -28.15
N PRO A 56 5.46 37.27 -28.18
CA PRO A 56 5.16 36.10 -28.97
C PRO A 56 4.86 34.93 -28.06
N PHE A 57 3.90 34.11 -28.46
CA PHE A 57 3.66 32.76 -27.96
C PHE A 57 4.98 31.96 -27.82
N VAL A 58 5.99 32.28 -28.65
CA VAL A 58 7.37 31.77 -28.61
C VAL A 58 8.10 32.12 -27.32
N LEU A 59 7.95 33.32 -26.76
CA LEU A 59 8.62 33.73 -25.52
C LEU A 59 7.98 33.01 -24.31
N ILE A 60 6.66 32.89 -24.31
CA ILE A 60 5.91 32.17 -23.27
C ILE A 60 6.28 30.68 -23.31
N ASN A 61 6.31 30.06 -24.49
CA ASN A 61 6.75 28.67 -24.65
C ASN A 61 8.24 28.47 -24.33
N ALA A 62 9.11 29.44 -24.63
CA ALA A 62 10.53 29.36 -24.27
C ALA A 62 10.75 29.49 -22.75
N VAL A 63 9.98 30.34 -22.07
CA VAL A 63 10.00 30.46 -20.61
C VAL A 63 9.40 29.20 -19.98
N TYR A 64 8.30 28.67 -20.52
CA TYR A 64 7.69 27.42 -20.07
C TYR A 64 8.62 26.22 -20.28
N SER A 65 9.30 26.12 -21.43
CA SER A 65 10.29 25.07 -21.73
C SER A 65 11.54 25.20 -20.86
N ARG A 66 12.01 26.42 -20.56
CA ARG A 66 13.15 26.60 -19.64
C ARG A 66 12.75 26.33 -18.19
N LEU A 67 11.54 26.68 -17.77
CA LEU A 67 11.00 26.34 -16.46
C LEU A 67 10.74 24.84 -16.35
N SER A 68 10.18 24.18 -17.37
CA SER A 68 9.99 22.74 -17.42
C SER A 68 11.34 22.02 -17.40
N ASN A 69 12.35 22.51 -18.12
CA ASN A 69 13.70 21.96 -18.08
C ASN A 69 14.43 22.24 -16.77
N LEU A 70 14.13 23.34 -16.05
CA LEU A 70 14.62 23.58 -14.69
C LEU A 70 13.91 22.73 -13.63
N ILE A 71 12.67 22.31 -13.90
CA ILE A 71 11.91 21.36 -13.08
C ILE A 71 12.32 19.91 -13.43
N HIS A 72 12.72 19.66 -14.68
CA HIS A 72 13.20 18.36 -15.18
C HIS A 72 14.71 18.13 -15.06
N THR A 73 15.51 19.15 -14.70
CA THR A 73 16.83 18.89 -14.12
C THR A 73 16.59 18.20 -12.81
N GLN A 74 16.65 16.87 -12.87
CA GLN A 74 16.57 15.94 -11.76
C GLN A 74 17.25 16.55 -10.54
N GLU A 75 16.45 17.08 -9.60
CA GLU A 75 16.68 16.67 -8.23
C GLU A 75 16.49 15.16 -8.29
N GLU A 76 17.62 14.48 -8.46
CA GLU A 76 17.79 13.12 -8.03
C GLU A 76 17.28 13.13 -6.59
N ILE A 77 15.99 12.81 -6.42
CA ILE A 77 15.41 12.50 -5.13
C ILE A 77 16.20 11.27 -4.72
N THR A 78 17.33 11.53 -4.07
CA THR A 78 18.04 10.58 -3.25
C THR A 78 17.03 10.24 -2.17
N THR A 79 16.16 9.26 -2.48
CA THR A 79 15.27 8.66 -1.51
C THR A 79 16.20 8.01 -0.50
N THR A 80 16.55 8.76 0.53
CA THR A 80 17.10 8.16 1.74
C THR A 80 16.13 7.02 2.11
N PRO A 81 16.59 5.77 2.20
CA PRO A 81 15.71 4.67 2.56
C PRO A 81 15.03 5.04 3.87
N VAL A 82 13.70 5.09 3.88
CA VAL A 82 12.97 5.34 5.12
C VAL A 82 13.37 4.23 6.09
N PRO A 83 13.86 4.57 7.30
CA PRO A 83 14.36 3.56 8.21
C PRO A 83 13.25 2.59 8.58
N GLU A 84 13.58 1.30 8.63
CA GLU A 84 12.67 0.26 9.11
C GLU A 84 12.56 0.31 10.63
N VAL A 85 11.35 0.10 11.15
CA VAL A 85 11.05 -0.03 12.58
C VAL A 85 10.38 -1.37 12.80
N VAL A 86 10.87 -2.13 13.76
CA VAL A 86 10.27 -3.41 14.17
C VAL A 86 9.47 -3.21 15.45
N ILE A 87 8.18 -3.52 15.39
CA ILE A 87 7.28 -3.47 16.53
C ILE A 87 6.96 -4.87 17.04
N ASN A 88 6.69 -4.98 18.34
CA ASN A 88 6.18 -6.22 18.95
C ASN A 88 4.67 -6.09 19.15
N VAL A 89 3.90 -6.91 18.43
CA VAL A 89 2.45 -6.96 18.52
C VAL A 89 2.06 -7.83 19.69
N LYS A 90 1.45 -7.22 20.71
CA LYS A 90 1.13 -7.87 22.00
C LYS A 90 -0.37 -7.95 22.32
N HIS A 91 -1.24 -7.45 21.44
CA HIS A 91 -2.69 -7.47 21.68
C HIS A 91 -3.34 -8.83 21.37
N ARG A 92 -2.62 -9.73 20.67
CA ARG A 92 -3.04 -11.12 20.42
C ARG A 92 -2.57 -12.05 21.55
N ILE A 93 -3.10 -13.28 21.58
CA ILE A 93 -2.76 -14.31 22.58
C ILE A 93 -1.25 -14.64 22.57
N ILE A 94 -0.66 -14.75 21.37
CA ILE A 94 0.76 -15.01 21.17
C ILE A 94 1.38 -13.78 20.49
N PRO A 95 2.46 -13.21 21.04
CA PRO A 95 3.12 -12.06 20.44
C PRO A 95 3.96 -12.46 19.22
N TYR A 96 4.09 -11.51 18.29
CA TYR A 96 4.91 -11.62 17.07
C TYR A 96 5.39 -10.22 16.70
N LYS A 97 6.38 -10.16 15.81
CA LYS A 97 6.98 -8.90 15.36
C LYS A 97 6.54 -8.54 13.95
N LEU A 98 6.36 -7.24 13.72
CA LEU A 98 6.11 -6.65 12.41
C LEU A 98 7.19 -5.62 12.10
N ALA A 99 7.75 -5.68 10.90
CA ALA A 99 8.59 -4.64 10.33
C ALA A 99 7.71 -3.65 9.56
N LEU A 100 7.93 -2.37 9.82
CA LEU A 100 7.21 -1.24 9.26
C LEU A 100 8.21 -0.22 8.75
N ARG A 101 7.80 0.68 7.85
CA ARG A 101 8.59 1.89 7.63
C ARG A 101 8.38 2.87 8.78
N ALA A 102 9.37 3.69 9.10
CA ALA A 102 9.25 4.69 10.18
C ALA A 102 8.16 5.76 9.90
N ASP A 103 7.81 6.00 8.64
CA ASP A 103 6.73 6.92 8.23
C ASP A 103 5.34 6.25 8.26
N ASP A 104 5.29 4.92 8.14
CA ASP A 104 4.14 4.12 8.50
C ASP A 104 3.95 4.23 10.02
N ARG A 105 3.26 5.28 10.47
CA ARG A 105 2.86 5.39 11.88
C ARG A 105 2.24 4.05 12.30
N PRO A 106 2.46 3.57 13.54
CA PRO A 106 1.97 2.26 13.97
C PRO A 106 0.45 2.34 14.19
N PHE A 107 -0.30 2.41 13.10
CA PHE A 107 -1.71 2.09 13.09
C PHE A 107 -1.84 0.61 12.75
N VAL A 108 -1.31 -0.22 13.65
CA VAL A 108 -1.87 -1.56 13.83
C VAL A 108 -3.10 -1.31 14.70
N GLU A 109 -4.17 -0.81 14.09
CA GLU A 109 -5.47 -0.88 14.75
C GLU A 109 -5.71 -2.37 15.01
N PRO A 110 -6.01 -2.79 16.25
CA PRO A 110 -6.42 -4.16 16.46
C PRO A 110 -7.70 -4.34 15.65
N ASP A 111 -7.65 -5.09 14.56
CA ASP A 111 -8.86 -5.51 13.87
C ASP A 111 -9.62 -6.44 14.83
N HIS A 112 -10.48 -5.82 15.65
CA HIS A 112 -11.23 -6.48 16.69
C HIS A 112 -12.14 -7.58 16.12
N ALA A 113 -12.56 -7.44 14.86
CA ALA A 113 -13.35 -8.46 14.19
C ALA A 113 -12.50 -9.68 13.84
N GLN A 114 -11.31 -9.49 13.26
CA GLN A 114 -10.37 -10.58 13.02
C GLN A 114 -9.91 -11.24 14.33
N ASP A 115 -9.58 -10.45 15.36
CA ASP A 115 -9.27 -10.95 16.72
C ASP A 115 -10.33 -11.91 17.24
N LYS A 116 -11.58 -11.46 17.19
CA LYS A 116 -12.71 -12.26 17.68
C LYS A 116 -12.88 -13.51 16.84
N LEU A 117 -12.83 -13.38 15.51
CA LEU A 117 -13.00 -14.50 14.59
C LEU A 117 -11.94 -15.59 14.79
N LEU A 118 -10.67 -15.21 14.96
CA LEU A 118 -9.59 -16.18 15.19
C LEU A 118 -9.73 -16.90 16.55
N LYS A 119 -10.30 -16.23 17.56
CA LYS A 119 -10.66 -16.86 18.85
C LYS A 119 -11.84 -17.83 18.69
N ASP A 120 -12.90 -17.41 17.99
CA ASP A 120 -14.08 -18.24 17.73
C ASP A 120 -13.73 -19.50 16.92
N LEU A 121 -12.79 -19.39 15.97
CA LEU A 121 -12.23 -20.52 15.21
C LEU A 121 -11.19 -21.34 15.99
N GLN A 122 -10.86 -20.96 17.23
CA GLN A 122 -9.87 -21.63 18.07
C GLN A 122 -8.52 -21.83 17.35
N LEU A 123 -8.06 -20.81 16.62
CA LEU A 123 -6.87 -20.92 15.77
C LEU A 123 -5.65 -21.39 16.57
N TYR A 124 -5.38 -20.75 17.71
CA TYR A 124 -4.24 -21.09 18.56
C TYR A 124 -4.23 -22.56 18.98
N GLU A 125 -5.34 -23.06 19.54
CA GLU A 125 -5.43 -24.46 19.98
C GLU A 125 -5.37 -25.44 18.82
N THR A 126 -5.93 -25.07 17.66
CA THR A 126 -5.88 -25.89 16.45
C THR A 126 -4.44 -26.03 15.94
N CYS A 127 -3.72 -24.92 15.76
CA CYS A 127 -2.32 -24.93 15.32
C CYS A 127 -1.40 -25.64 16.32
N LYS A 128 -1.64 -25.46 17.62
CA LYS A 128 -0.85 -26.09 18.69
C LYS A 128 -1.01 -27.61 18.70
N ARG A 129 -2.23 -28.11 18.47
CA ARG A 129 -2.54 -29.54 18.41
C ARG A 129 -2.05 -30.18 17.11
N ASP A 130 -2.17 -29.46 16.00
CA ASP A 130 -1.74 -29.92 14.69
C ASP A 130 -0.92 -28.85 13.97
N PRO A 131 0.42 -28.91 14.07
CA PRO A 131 1.30 -27.96 13.40
C PRO A 131 1.25 -28.02 11.87
N SER A 132 0.61 -29.04 11.27
CA SER A 132 0.39 -29.14 9.83
C SER A 132 -0.83 -28.36 9.34
N THR A 133 -1.60 -27.76 10.27
CA THR A 133 -2.73 -26.88 9.96
C THR A 133 -2.27 -25.75 9.03
N ILE A 134 -2.88 -25.67 7.85
CA ILE A 134 -2.57 -24.66 6.85
C ILE A 134 -3.46 -23.42 7.00
N VAL A 135 -2.84 -22.25 7.04
CA VAL A 135 -3.48 -20.96 6.87
C VAL A 135 -2.95 -20.29 5.60
N VAL A 136 -3.86 -19.79 4.77
CA VAL A 136 -3.54 -19.06 3.54
C VAL A 136 -3.98 -17.61 3.71
N ASP A 137 -3.07 -16.68 3.48
CA ASP A 137 -3.28 -15.22 3.58
C ASP A 137 -3.01 -14.58 2.21
N VAL A 138 -4.08 -14.27 1.48
CA VAL A 138 -4.00 -13.57 0.19
C VAL A 138 -4.19 -12.07 0.43
N GLY A 139 -3.23 -11.29 -0.09
CA GLY A 139 -3.10 -9.87 0.25
C GLY A 139 -2.55 -9.71 1.66
N ALA A 140 -1.37 -10.30 1.88
CA ALA A 140 -0.76 -10.34 3.21
C ALA A 140 -0.38 -8.95 3.73
N HIS A 141 -0.20 -7.95 2.85
CA HIS A 141 0.09 -6.57 3.21
C HIS A 141 1.32 -6.46 4.13
N LEU A 142 1.14 -6.16 5.42
CA LEU A 142 2.22 -6.12 6.42
C LEU A 142 2.44 -7.46 7.15
N GLY A 143 1.55 -8.43 6.95
CA GLY A 143 1.66 -9.78 7.48
C GLY A 143 1.01 -10.01 8.83
N ASP A 144 0.21 -9.07 9.33
CA ASP A 144 -0.46 -9.18 10.64
C ASP A 144 -1.16 -10.55 10.81
N PHE A 145 -2.07 -10.88 9.89
CA PHE A 145 -2.85 -12.11 9.94
C PHE A 145 -1.97 -13.36 9.81
N GLY A 146 -1.17 -13.45 8.74
CA GLY A 146 -0.32 -14.60 8.47
C GLY A 146 0.77 -14.83 9.53
N LEU A 147 1.43 -13.77 10.03
CA LEU A 147 2.48 -13.91 11.05
C LEU A 147 1.90 -14.26 12.41
N TYR A 148 0.70 -13.78 12.75
CA TYR A 148 0.00 -14.26 13.95
C TYR A 148 -0.34 -15.74 13.84
N ALA A 149 -0.86 -16.22 12.70
CA ALA A 149 -1.12 -17.63 12.48
C ALA A 149 0.16 -18.49 12.58
N ALA A 150 1.28 -17.98 12.05
CA ALA A 150 2.58 -18.65 12.18
C ALA A 150 3.04 -18.71 13.65
N ALA A 151 2.84 -17.64 14.42
CA ALA A 151 3.13 -17.59 15.85
C ALA A 151 2.25 -18.54 16.67
N CYS A 152 1.01 -18.77 16.25
CA CYS A 152 0.16 -19.82 16.81
C CYS A 152 0.66 -21.25 16.50
N GLY A 153 1.55 -21.41 15.52
CA GLY A 153 2.14 -22.70 15.15
C GLY A 153 1.54 -23.33 13.89
N CYS A 154 0.78 -22.59 13.07
CA CYS A 154 0.25 -23.07 11.80
C CYS A 154 1.29 -22.94 10.68
N THR A 155 1.25 -23.80 9.66
CA THR A 155 1.99 -23.56 8.41
C THR A 155 1.24 -22.53 7.58
N VAL A 156 1.93 -21.45 7.19
CA VAL A 156 1.31 -20.27 6.57
C VAL A 156 1.84 -20.06 5.16
N TYR A 157 0.92 -19.80 4.24
CA TYR A 157 1.21 -19.39 2.87
C TYR A 157 0.70 -17.95 2.68
N MET A 158 1.62 -17.00 2.52
CA MET A 158 1.32 -15.57 2.36
C MET A 158 1.59 -15.13 0.93
N PHE A 159 0.62 -14.47 0.30
CA PHE A 159 0.72 -13.94 -1.05
C PHE A 159 0.63 -12.42 -1.01
N GLU A 160 1.65 -11.74 -1.54
CA GLU A 160 1.69 -10.28 -1.61
C GLU A 160 2.31 -9.84 -2.95
N PRO A 161 1.57 -9.12 -3.81
CA PRO A 161 2.09 -8.68 -5.10
C PRO A 161 2.99 -7.45 -5.03
N ARG A 162 2.93 -6.62 -3.98
CA ARG A 162 3.66 -5.34 -3.92
C ARG A 162 5.10 -5.53 -3.40
N PRO A 163 6.13 -5.16 -4.18
CA PRO A 163 7.53 -5.40 -3.82
C PRO A 163 7.96 -4.81 -2.48
N HIS A 164 7.52 -3.59 -2.14
CA HIS A 164 7.89 -2.94 -0.88
C HIS A 164 7.24 -3.62 0.33
N ARG A 165 6.01 -4.13 0.19
CA ARG A 165 5.33 -4.94 1.22
C ARG A 165 6.03 -6.28 1.41
N VAL A 166 6.43 -6.94 0.32
CA VAL A 166 7.23 -8.18 0.39
C VAL A 166 8.55 -7.97 1.13
N THR A 167 9.23 -6.84 0.93
CA THR A 167 10.47 -6.52 1.68
C THR A 167 10.21 -6.44 3.19
N LEU A 168 9.16 -5.74 3.62
CA LEU A 168 8.77 -5.65 5.03
C LEU A 168 8.32 -7.02 5.60
N LEU A 169 7.59 -7.81 4.82
CA LEU A 169 7.20 -9.17 5.20
C LEU A 169 8.42 -10.06 5.43
N ARG A 170 9.43 -9.99 4.55
CA ARG A 170 10.69 -10.73 4.74
C ARG A 170 11.41 -10.33 6.02
N SER A 171 11.52 -9.03 6.30
CA SER A 171 12.11 -8.55 7.56
C SER A 171 11.31 -9.06 8.77
N SER A 172 9.98 -8.95 8.72
CA SER A 172 9.10 -9.47 9.78
C SER A 172 9.33 -10.96 10.04
N ILE A 173 9.42 -11.78 9.00
CA ILE A 173 9.70 -13.22 9.12
C ILE A 173 11.05 -13.45 9.80
N GLN A 174 12.10 -12.73 9.39
CA GLN A 174 13.44 -12.84 9.98
C GLN A 174 13.45 -12.51 11.47
N HIS A 175 12.68 -11.50 11.90
CA HIS A 175 12.63 -11.07 13.29
C HIS A 175 11.84 -12.00 14.24
N ASN A 176 10.99 -12.88 13.69
CA ASN A 176 10.19 -13.84 14.46
C ASN A 176 10.83 -15.22 14.63
N SER A 177 11.94 -15.51 13.95
CA SER A 177 12.68 -16.78 14.07
C SER A 177 11.82 -18.04 13.91
N PHE A 178 10.80 -17.98 13.04
CA PHE A 178 9.98 -19.17 12.73
C PHE A 178 10.82 -20.24 12.01
N PRO A 179 10.49 -21.54 12.14
CA PRO A 179 11.09 -22.58 11.30
C PRO A 179 10.93 -22.27 9.82
N THR A 180 11.91 -22.58 8.98
CA THR A 180 11.85 -22.28 7.53
C THR A 180 10.70 -22.98 6.81
N SER A 181 10.21 -24.09 7.34
CA SER A 181 9.03 -24.82 6.85
C SER A 181 7.70 -24.24 7.34
N ARG A 182 7.72 -23.21 8.19
CA ARG A 182 6.52 -22.63 8.82
C ARG A 182 5.87 -21.57 7.95
N VAL A 183 6.66 -20.75 7.27
CA VAL A 183 6.17 -19.57 6.55
C VAL A 183 6.65 -19.59 5.11
N HIS A 184 5.71 -19.62 4.17
CA HIS A 184 5.94 -19.60 2.74
C HIS A 184 5.44 -18.25 2.20
N LEU A 185 6.37 -17.38 1.78
CA LEU A 185 6.05 -16.06 1.23
C LEU A 185 6.20 -16.07 -0.29
N PHE A 186 5.14 -15.66 -1.01
CA PHE A 186 5.10 -15.57 -2.46
C PHE A 186 4.96 -14.11 -2.90
N HIS A 187 5.95 -13.61 -3.63
CA HIS A 187 5.86 -12.34 -4.36
C HIS A 187 5.11 -12.58 -5.68
N LYS A 188 3.82 -12.84 -5.57
CA LYS A 188 2.93 -13.16 -6.70
C LYS A 188 1.54 -12.59 -6.44
N SER A 189 0.85 -12.20 -7.51
CA SER A 189 -0.58 -11.88 -7.46
C SER A 189 -1.40 -13.16 -7.56
N VAL A 190 -2.35 -13.36 -6.65
CA VAL A 190 -3.29 -14.47 -6.79
C VAL A 190 -4.41 -14.06 -7.74
N SER A 191 -4.57 -14.80 -8.82
CA SER A 191 -5.50 -14.45 -9.92
C SER A 191 -6.03 -15.70 -10.60
N ASP A 192 -7.11 -15.54 -11.34
CA ASP A 192 -7.73 -16.49 -12.26
C ASP A 192 -6.92 -16.74 -13.55
N CYS A 193 -5.96 -15.88 -13.88
CA CYS A 193 -5.02 -16.07 -14.98
C CYS A 193 -4.12 -17.31 -14.80
N PRO A 194 -3.59 -17.91 -15.89
CA PRO A 194 -2.63 -19.00 -15.79
C PRO A 194 -1.41 -18.63 -14.94
N SER A 195 -0.97 -19.53 -14.05
CA SER A 195 0.20 -19.30 -13.20
C SER A 195 1.44 -18.93 -14.02
N ASN A 196 2.23 -17.99 -13.52
CA ASN A 196 3.38 -17.35 -14.17
C ASN A 196 3.05 -16.41 -15.35
N SER A 197 1.77 -16.10 -15.61
CA SER A 197 1.41 -14.93 -16.43
C SER A 197 1.69 -13.65 -15.67
N THR A 198 1.86 -12.52 -16.34
CA THR A 198 2.08 -11.23 -15.69
C THR A 198 0.80 -10.39 -15.61
N VAL A 199 0.65 -9.62 -14.55
CA VAL A 199 -0.39 -8.60 -14.40
C VAL A 199 0.21 -7.27 -13.99
N ASN A 200 -0.42 -6.19 -14.43
CA ASN A 200 -0.07 -4.83 -14.05
C ASN A 200 -0.79 -4.46 -12.75
N TYR A 201 -0.03 -4.21 -11.70
CA TYR A 201 -0.53 -3.61 -10.47
C TYR A 201 -0.36 -2.09 -10.54
N PRO A 202 -1.41 -1.30 -10.26
CA PRO A 202 -1.25 0.15 -10.19
C PRO A 202 -0.25 0.51 -9.09
N VAL A 203 0.64 1.46 -9.39
CA VAL A 203 1.57 2.01 -8.40
C VAL A 203 0.78 2.88 -7.45
N GLY A 204 0.65 2.49 -6.19
CA GLY A 204 0.06 3.36 -5.18
C GLY A 204 -0.26 2.68 -3.87
N ASP A 205 0.59 2.93 -2.86
CA ASP A 205 0.14 3.19 -1.47
C ASP A 205 0.04 4.70 -1.21
N ILE A 206 0.23 5.52 -2.25
CA ILE A 206 0.34 6.97 -2.16
C ILE A 206 -1.06 7.56 -2.29
N ALA A 207 -1.34 8.55 -1.45
CA ALA A 207 -2.59 9.30 -1.39
C ALA A 207 -3.22 9.53 -2.79
N PRO A 208 -4.56 9.55 -2.88
CA PRO A 208 -5.26 9.75 -4.15
C PRO A 208 -4.71 10.99 -4.89
N GLY A 209 -4.16 10.79 -6.08
CA GLY A 209 -3.68 11.87 -6.95
C GLY A 209 -2.23 11.78 -7.44
N VAL A 210 -1.44 10.78 -7.02
CA VAL A 210 -0.10 10.52 -7.59
C VAL A 210 -0.17 9.28 -8.46
N MET A 211 -0.28 9.47 -9.77
CA MET A 211 -0.11 8.41 -10.78
C MET A 211 1.40 8.32 -11.07
N ASP A 212 2.04 7.23 -10.68
CA ASP A 212 3.30 6.83 -11.31
C ASP A 212 2.93 5.97 -12.52
N ASP A 213 3.36 6.39 -13.70
CA ASP A 213 2.93 5.83 -14.99
C ASP A 213 3.53 4.44 -15.28
N ASN A 214 4.38 3.91 -14.38
CA ASN A 214 5.03 2.60 -14.56
C ASN A 214 4.37 1.51 -13.70
N PRO A 215 3.40 0.74 -14.21
CA PRO A 215 2.75 -0.32 -13.43
C PRO A 215 3.76 -1.34 -12.91
N ILE A 216 3.53 -1.82 -11.68
CA ILE A 216 4.30 -2.93 -11.12
C ILE A 216 3.87 -4.20 -11.86
N VAL A 217 4.80 -4.79 -12.62
CA VAL A 217 4.58 -6.07 -13.29
C VAL A 217 4.90 -7.19 -12.30
N VAL A 218 3.90 -8.00 -11.98
CA VAL A 218 4.05 -9.14 -11.05
C VAL A 218 3.52 -10.42 -11.68
N GLU A 219 4.19 -11.53 -11.40
CA GLU A 219 3.71 -12.84 -11.83
C GLU A 219 2.46 -13.25 -11.04
N THR A 220 1.57 -13.95 -11.73
CA THR A 220 0.34 -14.51 -11.17
C THR A 220 0.57 -15.93 -10.67
N ILE A 221 -0.29 -16.37 -9.75
CA ILE A 221 -0.41 -17.76 -9.32
C ILE A 221 -1.86 -18.09 -9.06
N ARG A 222 -2.29 -19.28 -9.48
CA ARG A 222 -3.59 -19.83 -9.12
C ARG A 222 -3.45 -20.65 -7.84
N LEU A 223 -4.37 -20.50 -6.89
CA LEU A 223 -4.35 -21.31 -5.66
C LEU A 223 -4.48 -22.81 -5.95
N ASP A 224 -5.16 -23.18 -7.04
CA ASP A 224 -5.25 -24.55 -7.52
C ASP A 224 -3.90 -25.15 -7.99
N ASP A 225 -2.91 -24.31 -8.30
CA ASP A 225 -1.60 -24.72 -8.80
C ASP A 225 -0.51 -24.74 -7.69
N VAL A 226 -0.85 -24.30 -6.48
CA VAL A 226 0.08 -24.28 -5.33
C VAL A 226 0.26 -25.70 -4.77
N ALA A 227 1.51 -26.05 -4.48
CA ALA A 227 1.86 -27.28 -3.77
C ALA A 227 1.64 -27.13 -2.26
N TRP A 228 0.45 -27.52 -1.79
CA TRP A 228 0.07 -27.51 -0.38
C TRP A 228 0.70 -28.66 0.39
N SER A 229 1.24 -28.39 1.60
CA SER A 229 1.84 -29.41 2.47
C SER A 229 0.83 -30.36 3.13
N ALA A 230 -0.47 -30.04 3.07
CA ALA A 230 -1.56 -30.80 3.65
C ALA A 230 -2.76 -30.90 2.70
N SER A 231 -3.63 -31.87 2.97
CA SER A 231 -4.83 -32.13 2.15
C SER A 231 -5.91 -31.07 2.32
N THR A 232 -5.91 -30.30 3.41
CA THR A 232 -6.90 -29.24 3.66
C THR A 232 -6.27 -27.92 4.10
N ILE A 233 -6.88 -26.83 3.67
CA ILE A 233 -6.63 -25.47 4.13
C ILE A 233 -7.63 -25.19 5.24
N PHE A 234 -7.14 -24.90 6.45
CA PHE A 234 -7.99 -24.58 7.58
C PHE A 234 -8.67 -23.22 7.40
N ILE A 235 -7.87 -22.19 7.09
CA ILE A 235 -8.38 -20.85 6.77
C ILE A 235 -7.79 -20.38 5.45
N LEU A 236 -8.67 -19.95 4.54
CA LEU A 236 -8.31 -19.10 3.41
C LEU A 236 -8.81 -17.69 3.71
N LYS A 237 -7.90 -16.74 3.92
CA LYS A 237 -8.18 -15.31 4.05
C LYS A 237 -7.89 -14.60 2.72
N ILE A 238 -8.81 -13.74 2.29
CA ILE A 238 -8.71 -12.96 1.06
C ILE A 238 -8.98 -11.49 1.36
N ASP A 239 -7.96 -10.64 1.19
CA ASP A 239 -8.11 -9.19 1.26
C ASP A 239 -7.25 -8.60 0.15
N ALA A 240 -7.79 -8.64 -1.07
CA ALA A 240 -7.03 -8.43 -2.30
C ALA A 240 -7.40 -7.09 -2.98
N GLU A 241 -7.91 -6.13 -2.18
CA GLU A 241 -8.25 -4.76 -2.59
C GLU A 241 -9.11 -4.72 -3.87
N GLY A 242 -10.15 -5.56 -3.94
CA GLY A 242 -11.08 -5.63 -5.06
C GLY A 242 -10.83 -6.79 -6.05
N SER A 243 -9.79 -7.59 -5.85
CA SER A 243 -9.52 -8.79 -6.66
C SER A 243 -10.07 -10.09 -6.06
N GLU A 244 -10.99 -10.01 -5.10
CA GLU A 244 -11.48 -11.18 -4.35
C GLU A 244 -12.11 -12.25 -5.26
N SER A 245 -12.90 -11.84 -6.26
CA SER A 245 -13.52 -12.77 -7.22
C SER A 245 -12.47 -13.57 -7.98
N LYS A 246 -11.42 -12.91 -8.47
CA LYS A 246 -10.30 -13.54 -9.17
C LYS A 246 -9.55 -14.52 -8.29
N VAL A 247 -9.38 -14.19 -7.01
CA VAL A 247 -8.78 -15.12 -6.03
C VAL A 247 -9.66 -16.36 -5.85
N ILE A 248 -10.98 -16.18 -5.70
CA ILE A 248 -11.93 -17.29 -5.58
C ILE A 248 -11.91 -18.17 -6.84
N ASP A 249 -11.90 -17.55 -8.03
CA ASP A 249 -11.82 -18.26 -9.32
C ASP A 249 -10.51 -19.04 -9.51
N SER A 250 -9.43 -18.59 -8.87
CA SER A 250 -8.15 -19.29 -8.85
C SER A 250 -8.15 -20.58 -8.01
N ALA A 251 -9.16 -20.77 -7.15
CA ALA A 251 -9.29 -21.86 -6.18
C ALA A 251 -10.46 -22.83 -6.48
N LYS A 252 -10.97 -22.84 -7.72
CA LYS A 252 -12.13 -23.65 -8.13
C LYS A 252 -11.99 -25.13 -7.77
N LYS A 253 -10.83 -25.76 -7.99
CA LYS A 253 -10.61 -27.17 -7.64
C LYS A 253 -10.54 -27.36 -6.13
N LEU A 254 -9.98 -26.42 -5.38
CA LEU A 254 -9.96 -26.47 -3.90
C LEU A 254 -11.40 -26.44 -3.33
N PHE A 255 -12.25 -25.55 -3.84
CA PHE A 255 -13.66 -25.48 -3.45
C PHE A 255 -14.45 -26.73 -3.87
N ALA A 256 -14.31 -27.17 -5.13
CA ALA A 256 -14.99 -28.36 -5.63
C ALA A 256 -14.65 -29.63 -4.82
N LYS A 257 -13.40 -29.72 -4.35
CA LYS A 257 -12.92 -30.82 -3.49
C LYS A 257 -13.16 -30.58 -2.00
N LYS A 258 -13.84 -29.50 -1.61
CA LYS A 258 -14.09 -29.11 -0.21
C LYS A 258 -12.83 -29.09 0.65
N ARG A 259 -11.71 -28.61 0.07
CA ARG A 259 -10.40 -28.56 0.76
C ARG A 259 -10.25 -27.35 1.67
N ILE A 260 -11.11 -26.34 1.57
CA ILE A 260 -11.08 -25.13 2.39
C ILE A 260 -12.14 -25.27 3.49
N ARG A 261 -11.72 -25.19 4.76
CA ARG A 261 -12.65 -25.31 5.90
C ARG A 261 -13.33 -24.00 6.27
N HIS A 262 -12.58 -22.91 6.28
CA HIS A 262 -13.07 -21.57 6.59
C HIS A 262 -12.58 -20.59 5.53
N LEU A 263 -13.51 -19.79 5.00
CA LEU A 263 -13.24 -18.68 4.09
C LEU A 263 -13.50 -17.37 4.83
N ILE A 264 -12.52 -16.47 4.82
CA ILE A 264 -12.62 -15.12 5.33
C ILE A 264 -12.29 -14.22 4.16
N PHE A 265 -13.13 -13.25 3.84
CA PHE A 265 -12.79 -12.28 2.80
C PHE A 265 -13.34 -10.91 3.11
N ASN A 266 -12.62 -9.88 2.66
CA ASN A 266 -13.09 -8.51 2.71
C ASN A 266 -13.98 -8.24 1.48
N PHE A 267 -15.13 -7.61 1.69
CA PHE A 267 -16.04 -7.31 0.59
C PHE A 267 -15.89 -5.87 0.15
N TYR A 268 -15.37 -5.66 -1.07
CA TYR A 268 -15.26 -4.34 -1.69
C TYR A 268 -16.42 -4.11 -2.68
N PRO A 269 -17.48 -3.38 -2.30
CA PRO A 269 -18.66 -3.17 -3.15
C PRO A 269 -18.38 -2.38 -4.44
N TRP A 270 -17.23 -1.69 -4.52
CA TRP A 270 -16.87 -0.84 -5.67
C TRP A 270 -15.82 -1.47 -6.61
N GLY A 271 -15.22 -2.61 -6.24
CA GLY A 271 -14.18 -3.29 -7.02
C GLY A 271 -14.72 -4.35 -7.99
N THR A 272 -16.00 -4.72 -7.85
CA THR A 272 -16.67 -5.72 -8.70
C THR A 272 -17.51 -5.02 -9.77
N THR A 273 -16.88 -4.65 -10.89
CA THR A 273 -17.66 -4.31 -12.10
C THR A 273 -18.37 -5.52 -12.71
N GLU A 274 -18.13 -6.72 -12.18
CA GLU A 274 -18.82 -7.94 -12.54
C GLU A 274 -19.57 -8.49 -11.33
N VAL A 275 -20.84 -8.07 -11.22
CA VAL A 275 -21.83 -8.78 -10.42
C VAL A 275 -22.21 -10.03 -11.22
N SER A 276 -21.52 -11.15 -11.01
CA SER A 276 -22.02 -12.45 -11.47
C SER A 276 -23.09 -12.92 -10.48
N GLN A 277 -24.35 -12.89 -10.94
CA GLN A 277 -25.53 -13.45 -10.26
C GLN A 277 -25.42 -14.97 -10.08
#